data_AF-A0A920VJB0-F1
#
_entry.id   AF-A0A920VJB0-F1
#
_cell.length_a   1.000
_cell.length_b   1.000
_cell.length_c   1.000
_cell.angle_alpha   90.00
_cell.angle_beta   90.00
_cell.angle_gamma   90.00
#
_symmetry.space_group_name_H-M   'P 1'
#
loop_
_entity.id
_entity.type
_entity.pdbx_description
1 polymer ?
#
loop_
_entity_poly.entity_id
_entity_poly.type
_entity_poly.pdbx_seq_one_letter_code
_entity_poly.pdbx_strand_id
1 'polypeptide(L)'
;MPRVIPTSVIRIARMIALAFIAQAMVGPLDAQDAPDVRVVAADQIPAVTHDAPTFYADVLPILHENCVSCHQPAGLNMGGNVAPFSLMTYEDARPRARRIASAVKEGRMPPWSAAEWQHGMFKGDRYLEDDEKTTLIAWAEEGASAGDPQDAPPLPEAVLAASIGENDWFLGEPDLVLEFDEPFCMDDDVRDIYVNIPVQLTKGYAA
;
A
#
# COMPACT_ATOMS: atom_id res chain seq x y z
N MET A 1 8.89 -21.24 38.92
CA MET A 1 7.92 -20.69 39.88
C MET A 1 7.26 -19.48 39.23
N PRO A 2 5.93 -19.50 39.00
CA PRO A 2 5.23 -18.39 38.36
C PRO A 2 5.02 -17.25 39.36
N ARG A 3 5.34 -16.02 38.97
CA ARG A 3 5.15 -14.83 39.81
C ARG A 3 3.84 -14.14 39.40
N VAL A 4 2.83 -14.31 40.23
CA VAL A 4 1.51 -13.70 40.13
C VAL A 4 1.61 -12.24 40.58
N ILE A 5 1.15 -11.29 39.76
CA ILE A 5 1.03 -9.87 40.13
C ILE A 5 -0.47 -9.58 40.35
N PRO A 6 -0.87 -9.03 41.52
CA PRO A 6 -2.27 -8.85 41.87
C PRO A 6 -2.91 -7.66 41.17
N THR A 7 -4.17 -7.85 40.78
CA THR A 7 -5.10 -6.86 40.24
C THR A 7 -5.48 -5.84 41.31
N SER A 8 -5.25 -4.55 41.03
CA SER A 8 -5.68 -3.46 41.90
C SER A 8 -7.06 -2.96 41.50
N VAL A 9 -7.94 -2.98 42.50
CA VAL A 9 -9.37 -2.65 42.45
C VAL A 9 -9.54 -1.13 42.38
N ILE A 10 -10.15 -0.62 41.30
CA ILE A 10 -10.57 0.79 41.21
C ILE A 10 -11.94 0.92 41.88
N ARG A 11 -11.99 1.66 42.98
CA ARG A 11 -13.20 2.00 43.74
C ARG A 11 -13.92 3.17 43.07
N ILE A 12 -15.19 2.94 42.69
CA ILE A 12 -16.12 3.97 42.21
C ILE A 12 -16.64 4.78 43.40
N ALA A 13 -16.35 6.08 43.44
CA ALA A 13 -16.95 7.00 44.40
C ALA A 13 -18.16 7.70 43.75
N ARG A 14 -19.35 7.46 44.31
CA ARG A 14 -20.55 8.27 44.11
C ARG A 14 -20.38 9.61 44.83
N MET A 15 -20.63 10.73 44.15
CA MET A 15 -20.97 11.99 44.81
C MET A 15 -22.36 12.44 44.36
N ILE A 16 -23.16 12.76 45.37
CA ILE A 16 -24.56 13.17 45.30
C ILE A 16 -24.64 14.70 45.20
N ALA A 17 -25.54 15.13 44.32
CA ALA A 17 -26.34 16.36 44.24
C ALA A 17 -26.01 17.60 45.10
N LEU A 18 -26.01 18.75 44.42
CA LEU A 18 -26.58 20.00 44.93
C LEU A 18 -27.55 20.55 43.89
N ALA A 19 -28.81 20.68 44.30
CA ALA A 19 -29.92 21.22 43.53
C ALA A 19 -29.87 22.74 43.54
N PHE A 20 -30.16 23.37 42.40
CA PHE A 20 -30.62 24.76 42.33
C PHE A 20 -32.07 24.76 41.86
N ILE A 21 -32.95 25.18 42.77
CA ILE A 21 -34.35 25.48 42.51
C ILE A 21 -34.39 26.93 42.02
N ALA A 22 -34.92 27.16 40.81
CA ALA A 22 -35.40 28.45 40.39
C ALA A 22 -36.83 28.27 39.83
N GLN A 23 -37.82 28.57 40.66
CA GLN A 23 -39.19 28.76 40.23
C GLN A 23 -39.32 30.17 39.62
N ALA A 24 -39.79 30.27 38.38
CA ALA A 24 -40.45 31.46 37.88
C ALA A 24 -41.74 31.02 37.17
N MET A 25 -42.88 31.39 37.76
CA MET A 25 -44.18 31.34 37.10
C MET A 25 -44.43 32.68 36.43
N VAL A 26 -44.56 32.70 35.10
CA VAL A 26 -45.22 33.78 34.36
C VAL A 26 -45.90 33.18 33.11
N GLY A 27 -47.24 33.21 33.11
CA GLY A 27 -48.20 33.42 32.01
C GLY A 27 -48.11 32.63 30.67
N PRO A 28 -49.26 32.33 30.04
CA PRO A 28 -49.27 31.81 28.67
C PRO A 28 -48.95 32.97 27.71
N LEU A 29 -47.88 32.82 26.93
CA LEU A 29 -47.63 33.68 25.77
C LEU A 29 -48.18 32.96 24.53
N ASP A 30 -48.97 33.71 23.79
CA ASP A 30 -49.73 33.32 22.62
C ASP A 30 -48.92 32.54 21.58
N ALA A 31 -49.55 31.51 21.04
CA ALA A 31 -49.10 30.76 19.87
C ALA A 31 -49.32 31.58 18.59
N GLN A 32 -48.55 32.64 18.39
CA GLN A 32 -48.53 33.46 17.17
C GLN A 32 -47.16 34.14 17.08
N ASP A 33 -46.13 33.39 16.65
CA ASP A 33 -44.90 33.87 15.98
C ASP A 33 -43.84 32.74 15.91
N ALA A 34 -44.26 31.52 15.52
CA ALA A 34 -43.27 30.54 15.08
C ALA A 34 -42.84 30.94 13.65
N PRO A 35 -41.54 31.14 13.37
CA PRO A 35 -41.10 31.35 12.00
C PRO A 35 -41.48 30.11 11.18
N ASP A 36 -42.07 30.34 10.00
CA ASP A 36 -42.38 29.32 9.00
C ASP A 36 -41.07 28.68 8.51
N VAL A 37 -40.55 27.73 9.29
CA VAL A 37 -39.43 26.88 8.90
C VAL A 37 -40.00 25.85 7.94
N ARG A 38 -40.04 26.23 6.67
CA ARG A 38 -40.24 25.31 5.57
C ARG A 38 -39.04 24.37 5.52
N VAL A 39 -39.24 23.12 5.93
CA VAL A 39 -38.36 22.01 5.55
C VAL A 39 -38.50 21.86 4.04
N VAL A 40 -37.64 22.55 3.30
CA VAL A 40 -37.40 22.23 1.89
C VAL A 40 -36.84 20.82 1.88
N ALA A 41 -37.56 19.91 1.21
CA ALA A 41 -37.05 18.59 0.91
C ALA A 41 -35.64 18.74 0.36
N ALA A 42 -34.69 17.99 0.91
CA ALA A 42 -33.34 17.94 0.38
C ALA A 42 -33.44 17.51 -1.08
N ASP A 43 -33.32 18.49 -1.98
CA ASP A 43 -33.14 18.24 -3.39
C ASP A 43 -31.96 17.27 -3.49
N GLN A 44 -32.18 16.17 -4.20
CA GLN A 44 -31.22 15.08 -4.28
C GLN A 44 -29.90 15.66 -4.79
N ILE A 45 -28.89 15.73 -3.94
CA ILE A 45 -27.51 15.95 -4.39
C ILE A 45 -27.27 14.79 -5.38
N PRO A 46 -27.00 15.08 -6.66
CA PRO A 46 -26.71 14.02 -7.61
C PRO A 46 -25.52 13.25 -7.03
N ALA A 47 -25.70 11.95 -6.81
CA ALA A 47 -24.59 11.09 -6.46
C ALA A 47 -23.58 11.24 -7.60
N VAL A 48 -22.39 11.75 -7.29
CA VAL A 48 -21.25 11.63 -8.18
C VAL A 48 -20.96 10.14 -8.23
N THR A 49 -21.47 9.46 -9.25
CA THR A 49 -21.02 8.11 -9.57
C THR A 49 -19.61 8.29 -10.10
N HIS A 50 -18.61 8.12 -9.23
CA HIS A 50 -17.30 7.79 -9.73
C HIS A 50 -17.46 6.44 -10.42
N ASP A 51 -17.23 6.43 -11.74
CA ASP A 51 -17.21 5.19 -12.47
C ASP A 51 -16.12 4.29 -11.88
N ALA A 52 -16.43 3.00 -11.80
CA ALA A 52 -15.51 1.97 -11.35
C ALA A 52 -14.17 2.09 -12.11
N PRO A 53 -13.01 2.01 -11.44
CA PRO A 53 -11.74 2.04 -12.14
C PRO A 53 -11.65 0.92 -13.18
N THR A 54 -10.97 1.19 -14.29
CA THR A 54 -10.78 0.25 -15.39
C THR A 54 -9.32 -0.11 -15.57
N PHE A 55 -9.06 -1.25 -16.21
CA PHE A 55 -7.70 -1.73 -16.38
C PHE A 55 -6.84 -0.75 -17.18
N TYR A 56 -7.28 -0.37 -18.39
CA TYR A 56 -6.45 0.40 -19.30
C TYR A 56 -6.24 1.84 -18.86
N ALA A 57 -7.28 2.51 -18.34
CA ALA A 57 -7.20 3.92 -17.95
C ALA A 57 -6.52 4.10 -16.58
N ASP A 58 -6.86 3.28 -15.60
CA ASP A 58 -6.56 3.57 -14.19
C ASP A 58 -5.51 2.62 -13.58
N VAL A 59 -5.59 1.32 -13.88
CA VAL A 59 -4.72 0.31 -13.25
C VAL A 59 -3.41 0.13 -13.99
N LEU A 60 -3.43 0.11 -15.31
CA LEU A 60 -2.26 -0.14 -16.14
C LEU A 60 -1.12 0.87 -15.90
N PRO A 61 -1.38 2.20 -15.74
CA PRO A 61 -0.34 3.15 -15.35
C PRO A 61 0.34 2.77 -14.02
N ILE A 62 -0.44 2.40 -13.01
CA ILE A 62 0.08 2.03 -11.67
C ILE A 62 0.91 0.75 -11.77
N LEU A 63 0.43 -0.25 -12.53
CA LEU A 63 1.18 -1.49 -12.74
C LEU A 63 2.49 -1.23 -13.48
N HIS A 64 2.48 -0.40 -14.52
CA HIS A 64 3.69 -0.04 -15.26
C HIS A 64 4.75 0.56 -14.33
N GLU A 65 4.38 1.53 -13.52
CA GLU A 65 5.31 2.24 -12.63
C GLU A 65 5.84 1.32 -11.52
N ASN A 66 4.95 0.60 -10.84
CA ASN A 66 5.27 -0.03 -9.56
C ASN A 66 5.55 -1.54 -9.66
N CYS A 67 4.99 -2.23 -10.65
CA CYS A 67 4.91 -3.69 -10.68
C CYS A 67 5.65 -4.33 -11.85
N VAL A 68 5.50 -3.79 -13.06
CA VAL A 68 5.88 -4.48 -14.30
C VAL A 68 7.39 -4.63 -14.45
N SER A 69 8.21 -3.75 -13.85
CA SER A 69 9.68 -3.92 -13.85
C SER A 69 10.09 -5.33 -13.39
N CYS A 70 9.39 -5.90 -12.41
CA CYS A 70 9.61 -7.28 -11.95
C CYS A 70 8.59 -8.25 -12.57
N HIS A 71 7.32 -7.86 -12.66
CA HIS A 71 6.22 -8.66 -13.21
C HIS A 71 6.10 -8.54 -14.72
N GLN A 72 7.18 -8.88 -15.43
CA GLN A 72 7.21 -9.00 -16.89
C GLN A 72 7.97 -10.26 -17.30
N PRO A 73 7.83 -10.73 -18.55
CA PRO A 73 8.71 -11.79 -19.07
C PRO A 73 10.18 -11.39 -18.89
N ALA A 74 10.97 -12.24 -18.21
CA ALA A 74 12.35 -11.93 -17.83
C ALA A 74 12.50 -10.58 -17.09
N GLY A 75 11.58 -10.28 -16.18
CA GLY A 75 11.67 -9.11 -15.31
C GLY A 75 12.84 -9.16 -14.33
N LEU A 76 13.07 -8.03 -13.66
CA LEU A 76 14.20 -7.84 -12.75
C LEU A 76 14.32 -8.96 -11.71
N ASN A 77 15.54 -9.47 -11.57
CA ASN A 77 15.93 -10.42 -10.54
C ASN A 77 16.44 -9.65 -9.30
N MET A 78 15.60 -9.51 -8.28
CA MET A 78 15.95 -8.83 -7.03
C MET A 78 16.67 -9.80 -6.08
N GLY A 79 17.92 -10.16 -6.42
CA GLY A 79 18.76 -11.02 -5.57
C GLY A 79 18.21 -12.44 -5.41
N GLY A 80 17.78 -13.06 -6.51
CA GLY A 80 17.14 -14.38 -6.57
C GLY A 80 15.61 -14.34 -6.60
N ASN A 81 15.01 -13.20 -6.27
CA ASN A 81 13.56 -13.02 -6.26
C ASN A 81 13.06 -12.62 -7.64
N VAL A 82 12.55 -13.61 -8.38
CA VAL A 82 11.96 -13.43 -9.71
C VAL A 82 10.44 -13.53 -9.60
N ALA A 83 9.73 -12.54 -10.15
CA ALA A 83 8.28 -12.60 -10.18
C ALA A 83 7.80 -13.72 -11.12
N PRO A 84 6.93 -14.65 -10.67
CA PRO A 84 6.62 -15.87 -11.42
C PRO A 84 5.57 -15.66 -12.53
N PHE A 85 5.15 -14.42 -12.79
CA PHE A 85 4.13 -14.11 -13.78
C PHE A 85 4.22 -12.65 -14.26
N SER A 86 3.74 -12.42 -15.49
CA SER A 86 3.55 -11.11 -16.08
C SER A 86 2.33 -10.38 -15.51
N LEU A 87 2.38 -9.05 -15.53
CA LEU A 87 1.26 -8.12 -15.32
C LEU A 87 1.18 -7.07 -16.45
N MET A 88 1.84 -7.29 -17.59
CA MET A 88 1.92 -6.33 -18.69
C MET A 88 0.59 -6.11 -19.42
N THR A 89 -0.29 -7.12 -19.41
CA THR A 89 -1.52 -7.13 -20.19
C THR A 89 -2.74 -7.34 -19.31
N TYR A 90 -3.92 -6.99 -19.81
CA TYR A 90 -5.18 -7.23 -19.10
C TYR A 90 -5.39 -8.73 -18.87
N GLU A 91 -5.08 -9.55 -19.87
CA GLU A 91 -5.20 -11.01 -19.84
C GLU A 91 -4.29 -11.62 -18.76
N ASP A 92 -3.12 -11.02 -18.52
CA ASP A 92 -2.22 -11.40 -17.45
C ASP A 92 -2.74 -10.95 -16.07
N ALA A 93 -3.17 -9.69 -15.96
CA ALA A 93 -3.54 -9.08 -14.69
C ALA A 93 -4.91 -9.53 -14.16
N ARG A 94 -5.93 -9.64 -15.02
CA ARG A 94 -7.32 -9.94 -14.63
C ARG A 94 -7.46 -11.22 -13.80
N PRO A 95 -6.85 -12.38 -14.14
CA PRO A 95 -6.94 -13.58 -13.31
C PRO A 95 -6.31 -13.42 -11.92
N ARG A 96 -5.48 -12.39 -11.73
CA ARG A 96 -4.75 -12.10 -10.49
C ARG A 96 -5.31 -10.93 -9.72
N ALA A 97 -6.36 -10.26 -10.21
CA ALA A 97 -6.90 -9.04 -9.60
C ALA A 97 -7.09 -9.14 -8.08
N ARG A 98 -7.73 -10.21 -7.59
CA ARG A 98 -7.91 -10.45 -6.14
C ARG A 98 -6.59 -10.64 -5.38
N ARG A 99 -5.59 -11.27 -6.00
CA ARG A 99 -4.26 -11.46 -5.41
C ARG A 99 -3.48 -10.15 -5.37
N ILE A 100 -3.60 -9.32 -6.41
CA ILE A 100 -3.04 -7.97 -6.46
C ILE A 100 -3.63 -7.16 -5.29
N ALA A 101 -4.95 -7.08 -5.18
CA ALA A 101 -5.62 -6.35 -4.10
C ALA A 101 -5.21 -6.84 -2.71
N SER A 102 -5.16 -8.16 -2.47
CA SER A 102 -4.69 -8.70 -1.18
C SER A 102 -3.22 -8.35 -0.91
N ALA A 103 -2.34 -8.46 -1.91
CA ALA A 103 -0.93 -8.14 -1.74
C ALA A 103 -0.69 -6.65 -1.44
N VAL A 104 -1.44 -5.77 -2.10
CA VAL A 104 -1.39 -4.32 -1.88
C VAL A 104 -1.97 -3.96 -0.51
N LYS A 105 -3.13 -4.52 -0.13
CA LYS A 105 -3.74 -4.30 1.20
C LYS A 105 -2.83 -4.70 2.35
N GLU A 106 -2.10 -5.80 2.18
CA GLU A 106 -1.19 -6.34 3.19
C GLU A 106 0.21 -5.69 3.14
N GLY A 107 0.45 -4.75 2.23
CA GLY A 107 1.76 -4.11 2.06
C GLY A 107 2.87 -5.07 1.62
N ARG A 108 2.51 -6.25 1.07
CA ARG A 108 3.47 -7.22 0.54
C ARG A 108 4.00 -6.83 -0.83
N MET A 109 3.26 -6.00 -1.56
CA MET A 109 3.61 -5.54 -2.89
C MET A 109 3.41 -4.02 -3.01
N PRO A 110 4.33 -3.33 -3.71
CA PRO A 110 5.64 -3.83 -4.15
C PRO A 110 6.54 -4.16 -2.93
N PRO A 111 7.48 -5.11 -3.03
CA PRO A 111 8.35 -5.45 -1.91
C PRO A 111 9.27 -4.26 -1.61
N TRP A 112 9.18 -3.75 -0.38
CA TRP A 112 10.02 -2.64 0.07
C TRP A 112 10.33 -2.81 1.55
N SER A 113 11.62 -2.91 1.89
CA SER A 113 12.06 -3.19 3.26
C SER A 113 12.32 -1.93 4.10
N ALA A 114 12.27 -0.74 3.49
CA ALA A 114 12.47 0.49 4.22
C ALA A 114 11.23 0.83 5.06
N ALA A 115 11.45 1.42 6.23
CA ALA A 115 10.38 1.81 7.12
C ALA A 115 9.65 3.05 6.57
N GLU A 116 8.35 3.18 6.83
CA GLU A 116 7.50 4.26 6.31
C GLU A 116 8.06 5.67 6.52
N TRP A 117 8.73 5.93 7.65
CA TRP A 117 9.34 7.23 7.94
C TRP A 117 10.51 7.59 6.99
N GLN A 118 10.96 6.63 6.17
CA GLN A 118 11.99 6.80 5.16
C GLN A 118 11.43 7.04 3.76
N HIS A 119 10.11 7.19 3.62
CA HIS A 119 9.50 7.51 2.35
C HIS A 119 10.04 8.85 1.80
N GLY A 120 10.52 8.83 0.55
CA GLY A 120 11.16 9.93 -0.15
C GLY A 120 12.66 10.04 0.08
N MET A 121 13.27 9.11 0.84
CA MET A 121 14.70 9.17 1.19
C MET A 121 15.59 8.38 0.23
N PHE A 122 15.09 7.34 -0.43
CA PHE A 122 15.91 6.54 -1.35
C PHE A 122 15.54 6.80 -2.81
N LYS A 123 16.56 6.66 -3.66
CA LYS A 123 16.36 6.67 -5.11
C LYS A 123 15.61 5.40 -5.50
N GLY A 124 14.47 5.54 -6.17
CA GLY A 124 13.66 4.41 -6.59
C GLY A 124 12.85 3.79 -5.45
N ASP A 125 12.45 4.60 -4.48
CA ASP A 125 11.46 4.23 -3.46
C ASP A 125 10.25 3.56 -4.10
N ARG A 126 9.80 2.45 -3.51
CA ARG A 126 8.68 1.64 -4.03
C ARG A 126 7.50 1.69 -3.09
N TYR A 127 7.05 2.89 -2.74
CA TYR A 127 5.79 3.05 -2.02
C TYR A 127 4.66 3.23 -3.04
N LEU A 128 3.49 2.68 -2.71
CA LEU A 128 2.25 3.02 -3.40
C LEU A 128 1.57 4.16 -2.65
N GLU A 129 1.13 5.16 -3.39
CA GLU A 129 0.27 6.21 -2.87
C GLU A 129 -1.12 5.65 -2.51
N ASP A 130 -1.83 6.31 -1.61
CA ASP A 130 -3.09 5.79 -1.09
C ASP A 130 -4.21 5.74 -2.14
N ASP A 131 -4.19 6.63 -3.12
CA ASP A 131 -5.07 6.62 -4.27
C ASP A 131 -4.75 5.47 -5.24
N GLU A 132 -3.48 5.17 -5.46
CA GLU A 132 -3.04 4.01 -6.25
C GLU A 132 -3.49 2.70 -5.59
N LYS A 133 -3.30 2.56 -4.27
CA LYS A 133 -3.79 1.40 -3.50
C LYS A 133 -5.30 1.27 -3.66
N THR A 134 -6.03 2.37 -3.47
CA THR A 134 -7.49 2.40 -3.56
C THR A 134 -7.96 1.98 -4.95
N THR A 135 -7.31 2.48 -5.99
CA THR A 135 -7.61 2.17 -7.39
C THR A 135 -7.45 0.68 -7.70
N LEU A 136 -6.31 0.09 -7.33
CA LEU A 136 -6.04 -1.34 -7.53
C LEU A 136 -7.02 -2.23 -6.78
N ILE A 137 -7.39 -1.84 -5.55
CA ILE A 137 -8.34 -2.56 -4.71
C ILE A 137 -9.75 -2.48 -5.29
N ALA A 138 -10.22 -1.28 -5.60
CA ALA A 138 -11.57 -1.05 -6.13
C ALA A 138 -11.76 -1.78 -7.47
N TRP A 139 -10.81 -1.65 -8.39
CA TRP A 139 -10.84 -2.40 -9.66
C TRP A 139 -11.03 -3.91 -9.44
N ALA A 140 -10.28 -4.50 -8.51
CA ALA A 140 -10.37 -5.93 -8.24
C ALA A 140 -11.71 -6.35 -7.59
N GLU A 141 -12.29 -5.49 -6.75
CA GLU A 141 -13.55 -5.75 -6.04
C GLU A 141 -14.77 -5.53 -6.93
N GLU A 142 -14.69 -4.61 -7.88
CA GLU A 142 -15.77 -4.21 -8.78
C GLU A 142 -15.80 -5.02 -10.09
N GLY A 143 -15.06 -6.13 -10.14
CA GLY A 143 -15.13 -7.12 -11.21
C GLY A 143 -13.99 -7.07 -12.23
N ALA A 144 -12.96 -6.26 -11.98
CA ALA A 144 -11.76 -6.15 -12.78
C ALA A 144 -12.07 -5.83 -14.25
N SER A 145 -12.84 -4.76 -14.49
CA SER A 145 -13.23 -4.34 -15.83
C SER A 145 -12.02 -3.93 -16.68
N ALA A 146 -12.05 -4.26 -17.98
CA ALA A 146 -10.98 -3.90 -18.90
C ALA A 146 -10.93 -2.39 -19.19
N GLY A 147 -12.09 -1.76 -19.41
CA GLY A 147 -12.15 -0.43 -20.05
C GLY A 147 -11.87 -0.49 -21.55
N ASP A 148 -11.53 0.66 -22.16
CA ASP A 148 -11.15 0.74 -23.57
C ASP A 148 -9.62 0.58 -23.73
N PRO A 149 -9.12 -0.37 -24.54
CA PRO A 149 -7.70 -0.48 -24.86
C PRO A 149 -7.07 0.80 -25.43
N GLN A 150 -7.84 1.73 -25.97
CA GLN A 150 -7.35 3.03 -26.46
C GLN A 150 -6.92 3.97 -25.34
N ASP A 151 -7.39 3.75 -24.11
CA ASP A 151 -6.99 4.54 -22.94
C ASP A 151 -5.65 4.07 -22.34
N ALA A 152 -5.07 2.99 -22.89
CA ALA A 152 -3.82 2.43 -22.40
C ALA A 152 -2.66 3.45 -22.53
N PRO A 153 -1.91 3.74 -21.45
CA PRO A 153 -0.72 4.56 -21.56
C PRO A 153 0.37 3.82 -22.36
N PRO A 154 1.32 4.55 -22.98
CA PRO A 154 2.52 3.93 -23.50
C PRO A 154 3.29 3.24 -22.36
N LEU A 155 3.97 2.14 -22.68
CA LEU A 155 4.84 1.47 -21.73
C LEU A 155 6.04 2.39 -21.39
N PRO A 156 6.34 2.66 -20.10
CA PRO A 156 7.47 3.50 -19.73
C PRO A 156 8.82 2.95 -20.20
N GLU A 157 9.73 3.82 -20.61
CA GLU A 157 11.08 3.44 -21.07
C GLU A 157 11.87 2.69 -19.98
N ALA A 158 11.70 3.08 -18.71
CA ALA A 158 12.32 2.39 -17.59
C ALA A 158 11.91 0.91 -17.50
N VAL A 159 10.66 0.59 -17.84
CA VAL A 159 10.15 -0.80 -17.84
C VAL A 159 10.75 -1.60 -19.01
N LEU A 160 10.88 -0.97 -20.19
CA LEU A 160 11.56 -1.55 -21.34
C LEU A 160 13.05 -1.83 -21.04
N ALA A 161 13.70 -0.93 -20.31
CA ALA A 161 15.09 -1.07 -19.89
C ALA A 161 15.27 -2.06 -18.72
N ALA A 162 14.20 -2.39 -17.99
CA ALA A 162 14.22 -3.32 -16.85
C ALA A 162 14.28 -4.81 -17.26
N SER A 163 14.65 -5.10 -18.50
CA SER A 163 14.97 -6.46 -18.94
C SER A 163 16.42 -6.80 -18.60
N ILE A 164 16.67 -8.06 -18.23
CA ILE A 164 17.99 -8.55 -17.84
C ILE A 164 18.98 -8.29 -19.00
N GLY A 165 19.86 -7.30 -18.84
CA GLY A 165 21.00 -7.09 -19.73
C GLY A 165 22.05 -8.19 -19.54
N GLU A 166 23.03 -8.26 -20.43
CA GLU A 166 24.06 -9.34 -20.46
C GLU A 166 24.86 -9.50 -19.14
N ASN A 167 24.81 -8.50 -18.24
CA ASN A 167 25.41 -8.54 -16.92
C ASN A 167 24.28 -8.37 -15.88
N ASP A 168 24.09 -9.34 -14.97
CA ASP A 168 22.97 -9.46 -14.02
C ASP A 168 22.80 -8.30 -13.00
N TRP A 169 23.48 -7.16 -13.17
CA TRP A 169 23.45 -6.01 -12.26
C TRP A 169 22.54 -4.88 -12.77
N PHE A 170 21.26 -4.92 -12.40
CA PHE A 170 20.26 -3.93 -12.86
C PHE A 170 20.44 -2.52 -12.27
N LEU A 171 21.21 -2.35 -11.20
CA LEU A 171 21.55 -1.04 -10.61
C LEU A 171 22.86 -0.45 -11.15
N GLY A 172 23.49 -1.10 -12.13
CA GLY A 172 24.81 -0.77 -12.63
C GLY A 172 25.90 -1.66 -12.02
N GLU A 173 27.10 -1.59 -12.60
CA GLU A 173 28.26 -2.34 -12.14
C GLU A 173 28.61 -1.97 -10.69
N PRO A 174 28.80 -2.95 -9.79
CA PRO A 174 29.14 -2.66 -8.40
C PRO A 174 30.59 -2.17 -8.26
N ASP A 175 30.80 -1.18 -7.39
CA ASP A 175 32.14 -0.68 -7.05
C ASP A 175 32.97 -1.66 -6.19
N LEU A 176 32.31 -2.69 -5.64
CA LEU A 176 32.89 -3.73 -4.79
C LEU A 176 32.06 -5.02 -4.92
N VAL A 177 32.73 -6.12 -5.30
CA VAL A 177 32.16 -7.48 -5.27
C VAL A 177 32.79 -8.24 -4.11
N LEU A 178 31.96 -8.86 -3.28
CA LEU A 178 32.37 -9.64 -2.12
C LEU A 178 31.98 -11.10 -2.33
N GLU A 179 32.87 -12.01 -1.97
CA GLU A 179 32.67 -13.45 -2.10
C GLU A 179 32.87 -14.12 -0.74
N PHE A 180 32.23 -15.26 -0.51
CA PHE A 180 32.54 -16.10 0.64
C PHE A 180 33.89 -16.79 0.42
N ASP A 181 34.73 -16.84 1.45
CA ASP A 181 36.02 -17.55 1.40
C ASP A 181 35.85 -19.06 1.11
N GLU A 182 34.72 -19.63 1.53
CA GLU A 182 34.33 -21.02 1.26
C GLU A 182 32.90 -21.09 0.71
N PRO A 183 32.55 -22.11 -0.10
CA PRO A 183 31.20 -22.28 -0.62
C PRO A 183 30.14 -22.31 0.49
N PHE A 184 29.11 -21.48 0.36
CA PHE A 184 27.96 -21.50 1.25
C PHE A 184 26.93 -22.53 0.76
N CYS A 185 26.83 -23.67 1.46
CA CYS A 185 25.82 -24.68 1.16
C CYS A 185 24.47 -24.28 1.75
N MET A 186 23.43 -24.22 0.92
CA MET A 186 22.05 -24.04 1.35
C MET A 186 21.36 -25.39 1.49
N ASP A 187 20.60 -25.57 2.57
CA ASP A 187 19.73 -26.73 2.72
C ASP A 187 18.49 -26.61 1.80
N ASP A 188 17.96 -27.75 1.36
CA ASP A 188 16.83 -27.83 0.42
C ASP A 188 15.51 -27.25 0.99
N ASP A 189 15.41 -27.03 2.31
CA ASP A 189 14.21 -26.55 3.00
C ASP A 189 14.24 -25.07 3.42
N VAL A 190 15.30 -24.34 3.06
CA VAL A 190 15.43 -22.91 3.35
C VAL A 190 14.47 -22.10 2.47
N ARG A 191 13.62 -21.28 3.10
CA ARG A 191 12.70 -20.37 2.38
C ARG A 191 13.28 -18.98 2.15
N ASP A 192 13.97 -18.44 3.16
CA ASP A 192 14.67 -17.16 3.12
C ASP A 192 15.88 -17.22 4.07
N ILE A 193 17.02 -16.68 3.66
CA ILE A 193 18.21 -16.56 4.51
C ILE A 193 18.89 -15.21 4.32
N TYR A 194 19.26 -14.60 5.44
CA TYR A 194 20.11 -13.42 5.49
C TYR A 194 21.46 -13.84 6.04
N VAL A 195 22.50 -13.71 5.22
CA VAL A 195 23.87 -14.06 5.62
C VAL A 195 24.67 -12.78 5.81
N ASN A 196 25.35 -12.67 6.95
CA ASN A 196 26.28 -11.58 7.21
C ASN A 196 27.68 -12.00 6.76
N ILE A 197 28.27 -11.26 5.82
CA ILE A 197 29.67 -11.42 5.41
C ILE A 197 30.49 -10.36 6.14
N PRO A 198 31.18 -10.68 7.24
CA PRO A 198 31.99 -9.69 7.94
C PRO A 198 33.22 -9.36 7.09
N VAL A 199 33.27 -8.14 6.55
CA VAL A 199 34.41 -7.66 5.77
C VAL A 199 35.07 -6.49 6.50
N GLN A 200 36.40 -6.48 6.52
CA GLN A 200 37.16 -5.31 6.97
C GLN A 200 37.53 -4.45 5.76
N LEU A 201 36.79 -3.36 5.55
CA LEU A 201 37.09 -2.41 4.48
C LEU A 201 38.39 -1.65 4.81
N THR A 202 39.40 -1.76 3.96
CA THR A 202 40.63 -0.95 4.06
C THR A 202 40.40 0.48 3.53
N LYS A 203 41.27 1.43 3.91
CA LYS A 203 41.16 2.86 3.52
C LYS A 203 40.96 3.01 2.00
N GLY A 204 39.87 3.67 1.62
CA GLY A 204 39.41 3.85 0.22
C GLY A 204 37.91 3.58 0.04
N TYR A 205 37.31 2.79 0.94
CA TYR A 205 35.88 2.40 0.90
C TYR A 205 35.12 2.72 2.21
N ALA A 206 35.78 3.37 3.17
CA ALA A 206 35.11 3.91 4.36
C ALA A 206 34.61 5.32 4.02
N ALA A 207 33.31 5.55 4.25
CA ALA A 207 32.64 6.85 4.07
C ALA A 207 33.35 8.00 4.78
#